data_AF-A0A4Q1V745-F1
#
_entry.id   AF-A0A4Q1V745-F1
#
_cell.length_a   1.000
_cell.length_b   1.000
_cell.length_c   1.000
_cell.angle_alpha   90.00
_cell.angle_beta   90.00
_cell.angle_gamma   90.00
#
_symmetry.space_group_name_H-M   'P 1'
#
loop_
_entity.id
_entity.type
_entity.pdbx_description
1 polymer ?
#
loop_
_entity_poly.entity_id
_entity_poly.type
_entity_poly.pdbx_seq_one_letter_code
_entity_poly.pdbx_strand_id
1 'polypeptide(L)'
;MKLRDITDAIGSDDRPALWRAFCALVEHPEGEVVEASSGGLLIVALNRLCVTLKDDAATMPPRTCAALQLPPGATYADGAAQAKRDSARLARQLMAAGERLQRNA
;
A
#
# COMPACT_ATOMS: atom_id res chain seq x y z
N MET A 1 7.68 8.99 -0.71
CA MET A 1 7.22 9.03 0.70
C MET A 1 8.05 8.10 1.59
N LYS A 2 8.30 8.43 2.86
CA LYS A 2 9.01 7.56 3.83
C LYS A 2 8.05 6.71 4.66
N LEU A 3 8.51 5.57 5.16
CA LEU A 3 7.69 4.70 6.03
C LEU A 3 7.24 5.37 7.35
N ARG A 4 8.03 6.34 7.83
CA ARG A 4 7.67 7.18 8.98
C ARG A 4 6.42 8.01 8.70
N ASP A 5 6.33 8.61 7.50
CA ASP A 5 5.19 9.44 7.09
C ASP A 5 3.88 8.62 7.10
N ILE A 6 3.95 7.34 6.72
CA ILE A 6 2.80 6.41 6.79
C ILE A 6 2.38 6.18 8.24
N THR A 7 3.34 6.00 9.15
CA THR A 7 3.06 5.76 10.56
C THR A 7 2.47 7.01 11.22
N ASP A 8 2.99 8.18 10.89
CA ASP A 8 2.49 9.46 11.38
C ASP A 8 1.07 9.71 10.84
N ALA A 9 0.80 9.44 9.56
CA ALA A 9 -0.53 9.52 8.96
C ALA A 9 -1.56 8.58 9.61
N ILE A 10 -1.14 7.37 10.02
CA ILE A 10 -2.00 6.45 10.79
C ILE A 10 -2.32 7.04 12.16
N GLY A 11 -1.33 7.65 12.83
CA GLY A 11 -1.51 8.27 14.14
C GLY A 11 -2.39 9.51 14.12
N SER A 12 -2.38 10.27 13.03
CA SER A 12 -3.18 11.49 12.85
C SER A 12 -4.50 11.29 12.10
N ASP A 13 -4.83 10.05 11.70
CA ASP A 13 -5.95 9.70 10.79
C ASP A 13 -6.01 10.59 9.52
N ASP A 14 -4.84 10.90 8.93
CA ASP A 14 -4.75 11.70 7.71
C ASP A 14 -5.16 10.85 6.49
N ARG A 15 -6.47 10.85 6.21
CA ARG A 15 -7.08 10.05 5.13
C ARG A 15 -6.40 10.26 3.77
N PRO A 16 -6.18 11.49 3.27
CA PRO A 16 -5.43 11.71 2.04
C PRO A 16 -4.03 11.06 2.02
N ALA A 17 -3.28 11.15 3.12
CA ALA A 17 -1.96 10.53 3.20
C ALA A 17 -2.04 8.99 3.23
N LEU A 18 -3.02 8.42 3.94
CA LEU A 18 -3.27 6.98 4.01
C LEU A 18 -3.64 6.41 2.63
N TRP A 19 -4.50 7.11 1.88
CA TRP A 19 -4.88 6.73 0.53
C TRP A 19 -3.69 6.71 -0.42
N ARG A 20 -2.87 7.77 -0.43
CA ARG A 20 -1.64 7.82 -1.22
C ARG A 20 -0.68 6.71 -0.85
N ALA A 21 -0.50 6.44 0.44
CA ALA A 21 0.36 5.39 0.93
C ALA A 21 -0.10 3.99 0.48
N PHE A 22 -1.41 3.74 0.53
CA PHE A 22 -2.00 2.49 0.07
C PHE A 22 -1.80 2.30 -1.45
N CYS A 23 -2.13 3.32 -2.24
CA CYS A 23 -1.90 3.29 -3.69
C CYS A 23 -0.43 3.05 -4.02
N ALA A 24 0.48 3.77 -3.37
CA ALA A 24 1.92 3.61 -3.58
C ALA A 24 2.37 2.17 -3.35
N LEU A 25 2.00 1.54 -2.23
CA LEU A 25 2.39 0.17 -1.91
C LEU A 25 1.79 -0.89 -2.84
N VAL A 26 0.58 -0.66 -3.33
CA VAL A 26 -0.16 -1.59 -4.19
C VAL A 26 0.26 -1.46 -5.67
N GLU A 27 0.56 -0.25 -6.14
CA GLU A 27 0.92 0.04 -7.53
C GLU A 27 2.42 -0.21 -7.84
N HIS A 28 3.23 -0.68 -6.88
CA HIS A 28 4.66 -0.94 -7.09
C HIS A 28 4.92 -2.06 -8.12
N PRO A 29 5.89 -1.88 -9.06
CA PRO A 29 6.97 -0.89 -9.08
C PRO A 29 6.75 0.39 -9.92
N GLU A 30 5.53 0.69 -10.38
CA GLU A 30 5.26 1.83 -11.28
C GLU A 30 4.73 3.09 -10.56
N GLY A 31 4.40 2.99 -9.27
CA GLY A 31 3.90 4.08 -8.44
C GLY A 31 4.97 4.83 -7.63
N GLU A 32 4.54 5.79 -6.81
CA GLU A 32 5.42 6.55 -5.90
C GLU A 32 6.25 5.60 -5.02
N VAL A 33 7.59 5.77 -5.00
CA VAL A 33 8.49 4.90 -4.23
C VAL A 33 8.31 5.19 -2.73
N VAL A 34 7.87 4.16 -1.99
CA VAL A 34 7.91 4.17 -0.53
C VAL A 34 9.32 3.81 -0.11
N GLU A 35 10.05 4.79 0.40
CA GLU A 35 11.38 4.59 0.96
C GLU A 35 11.26 3.78 2.26
N ALA A 36 11.70 2.52 2.20
CA ALA A 36 11.77 1.62 3.33
C ALA A 36 13.10 0.87 3.34
N SER A 37 13.66 0.68 4.54
CA SER A 37 14.93 -0.02 4.72
C SER A 37 14.86 -1.53 4.43
N SER A 38 13.65 -2.11 4.34
CA SER A 38 13.43 -3.50 3.97
C SER A 38 12.02 -3.74 3.43
N GLY A 39 11.86 -4.79 2.60
CA GLY A 39 10.55 -5.23 2.13
C GLY A 39 9.62 -5.72 3.25
N GLY A 40 10.19 -6.24 4.35
CA GLY A 40 9.42 -6.62 5.54
C GLY A 40 8.67 -5.43 6.17
N LEU A 41 9.30 -4.25 6.21
CA LEU A 41 8.64 -3.05 6.72
C LEU A 41 7.51 -2.58 5.79
N LEU A 42 7.67 -2.72 4.47
CA LEU A 42 6.60 -2.41 3.51
C LEU A 42 5.36 -3.30 3.72
N ILE A 43 5.57 -4.59 4.04
CA ILE A 43 4.48 -5.53 4.35
C ILE A 43 3.74 -5.10 5.62
N VAL A 44 4.48 -4.70 6.66
CA VAL A 44 3.88 -4.22 7.91
C VAL A 44 3.08 -2.93 7.67
N ALA A 45 3.62 -1.99 6.90
CA ALA A 45 2.94 -0.76 6.53
C ALA A 45 1.63 -1.04 5.76
N LEU A 46 1.68 -1.93 4.76
CA LEU A 46 0.50 -2.33 4.00
C LEU A 46 -0.56 -2.95 4.91
N ASN A 47 -0.18 -3.88 5.79
CA ASN A 47 -1.13 -4.51 6.72
C ASN A 47 -1.81 -3.49 7.64
N ARG A 48 -1.05 -2.49 8.14
CA ARG A 48 -1.62 -1.42 8.96
C ARG A 48 -2.61 -0.56 8.18
N LEU A 49 -2.25 -0.17 6.96
CA LEU A 49 -3.15 0.57 6.06
C LEU A 49 -4.44 -0.22 5.79
N CYS A 50 -4.35 -1.52 5.54
CA CYS A 50 -5.53 -2.37 5.35
C CYS A 50 -6.40 -2.50 6.61
N VAL A 51 -5.87 -2.25 7.81
CA VAL A 51 -6.66 -2.21 9.04
C VAL A 51 -7.33 -0.84 9.19
N THR A 52 -6.62 0.24 8.92
CA THR A 52 -7.15 1.61 9.01
C THR A 52 -8.21 1.90 7.95
N LEU A 53 -8.02 1.40 6.73
CA LEU A 53 -8.92 1.64 5.59
C LEU A 53 -10.04 0.60 5.46
N LYS A 54 -10.18 -0.33 6.41
CA LYS A 54 -11.12 -1.46 6.30
C LYS A 54 -12.59 -1.05 6.16
N ASP A 55 -12.95 0.14 6.66
CA ASP A 55 -14.30 0.70 6.63
C ASP A 55 -14.35 1.98 5.76
N ASP A 56 -13.31 2.25 4.97
CA ASP A 56 -13.20 3.46 4.17
C ASP A 56 -13.96 3.32 2.84
N ALA A 57 -15.05 4.07 2.73
CA ALA A 57 -15.94 4.06 1.57
C ALA A 57 -15.47 4.97 0.41
N ALA A 58 -14.32 5.64 0.55
CA ALA A 58 -13.79 6.44 -0.55
C ALA A 58 -13.41 5.56 -1.73
N THR A 59 -13.65 6.05 -2.94
CA THR A 59 -13.34 5.33 -4.18
C THR A 59 -11.85 5.36 -4.46
N MET A 60 -11.29 4.20 -4.82
CA MET A 60 -9.89 4.08 -5.21
C MET A 60 -9.66 4.55 -6.65
N PRO A 61 -8.44 5.03 -6.96
CA PRO A 61 -8.02 5.29 -8.33
C PRO A 61 -8.11 4.03 -9.20
N PRO A 62 -8.49 4.14 -10.49
CA PRO A 62 -8.58 3.00 -11.40
C PRO A 62 -7.29 2.18 -11.53
N ARG A 63 -6.13 2.83 -11.40
CA ARG A 63 -4.82 2.16 -11.42
C ARG A 63 -4.64 1.22 -10.23
N THR A 64 -4.98 1.66 -9.03
CA THR A 64 -4.94 0.84 -7.82
C THR A 64 -5.93 -0.32 -7.92
N CYS A 65 -7.14 -0.06 -8.45
CA CYS A 65 -8.12 -1.12 -8.72
C CYS A 65 -7.54 -2.17 -9.67
N ALA A 66 -6.91 -1.76 -10.77
CA ALA A 66 -6.30 -2.68 -11.73
C ALA A 66 -5.16 -3.53 -11.11
N ALA A 67 -4.31 -2.91 -10.28
CA ALA A 67 -3.24 -3.61 -9.58
C ALA A 67 -3.76 -4.70 -8.60
N LEU A 68 -4.94 -4.49 -8.01
CA LEU A 68 -5.62 -5.46 -7.15
C LEU A 68 -6.61 -6.36 -7.91
N GLN A 69 -6.74 -6.20 -9.23
CA GLN A 69 -7.72 -6.92 -10.05
C GLN A 69 -9.17 -6.70 -9.58
N LEU A 70 -9.46 -5.50 -9.07
CA LEU A 70 -10.78 -5.06 -8.64
C LEU A 70 -11.49 -4.28 -9.76
N PRO A 71 -12.83 -4.28 -9.78
CA PRO A 71 -13.59 -3.47 -10.72
C PRO A 71 -13.31 -1.97 -10.51
N PRO A 72 -13.33 -1.16 -11.58
CA PRO A 72 -13.29 0.30 -11.45
C PRO A 72 -14.40 0.80 -10.54
N GLY A 73 -14.10 1.78 -9.68
CA GLY A 73 -15.05 2.30 -8.70
C GLY A 73 -15.08 1.55 -7.36
N ALA A 74 -14.25 0.50 -7.19
CA ALA A 74 -14.07 -0.15 -5.89
C ALA A 74 -13.56 0.84 -4.81
N THR A 75 -13.93 0.58 -3.56
CA THR A 75 -13.58 1.42 -2.42
C THR A 75 -12.24 1.02 -1.77
N TYR A 76 -11.67 1.89 -0.93
CA TYR A 76 -10.47 1.54 -0.16
C TYR A 76 -10.73 0.38 0.82
N ALA A 77 -11.96 0.20 1.31
CA ALA A 77 -12.37 -0.98 2.05
C ALA A 77 -12.27 -2.27 1.21
N ASP A 78 -12.76 -2.24 -0.04
CA ASP A 78 -12.63 -3.36 -0.98
C ASP A 78 -11.16 -3.65 -1.29
N GLY A 79 -10.38 -2.59 -1.51
CA GLY A 79 -8.94 -2.64 -1.73
C GLY A 79 -8.20 -3.29 -0.57
N ALA A 80 -8.50 -2.88 0.67
CA ALA A 80 -7.92 -3.44 1.88
C ALA A 80 -8.26 -4.93 2.03
N ALA A 81 -9.50 -5.33 1.74
CA ALA A 81 -9.93 -6.72 1.77
C ALA A 81 -9.21 -7.56 0.69
N GLN A 82 -9.07 -7.03 -0.52
CA GLN A 82 -8.37 -7.71 -1.61
C GLN A 82 -6.87 -7.81 -1.37
N ALA A 83 -6.23 -6.75 -0.87
CA ALA A 83 -4.82 -6.75 -0.51
C ALA A 83 -4.50 -7.77 0.59
N LYS A 84 -5.41 -7.99 1.54
CA LYS A 84 -5.28 -9.08 2.53
C LYS A 84 -5.38 -10.47 1.88
N ARG A 85 -6.33 -10.67 0.97
CA ARG A 85 -6.48 -11.93 0.21
C ARG A 85 -5.22 -12.23 -0.62
N ASP A 86 -4.67 -11.19 -1.23
CA ASP A 86 -3.47 -11.26 -2.08
C ASP A 86 -2.16 -11.04 -1.32
N SER A 87 -2.19 -11.12 0.01
CA SER A 87 -1.06 -10.79 0.88
C SER A 87 0.21 -11.56 0.54
N ALA A 88 0.10 -12.84 0.16
CA ALA A 88 1.25 -13.64 -0.26
C ALA A 88 1.87 -13.14 -1.58
N ARG A 89 1.05 -12.67 -2.54
CA ARG A 89 1.52 -12.09 -3.81
C ARG A 89 2.19 -10.75 -3.55
N LEU A 90 1.51 -9.87 -2.83
CA LEU A 90 1.99 -8.53 -2.49
C LEU A 90 3.27 -8.60 -1.65
N ALA A 91 3.35 -9.51 -0.68
CA ALA A 91 4.57 -9.71 0.11
C ALA A 91 5.78 -10.07 -0.75
N ARG A 92 5.64 -10.95 -1.73
CA ARG A 92 6.73 -11.29 -2.66
C ARG A 92 7.17 -10.08 -3.49
N GLN A 93 6.21 -9.29 -3.97
CA GLN A 93 6.48 -8.08 -4.75
C GLN A 93 7.19 -7.01 -3.90
N LEU A 94 6.74 -6.79 -2.66
CA LEU A 94 7.35 -5.84 -1.73
C LEU A 94 8.74 -6.29 -1.26
N MET A 95 8.96 -7.58 -1.05
CA MET A 95 10.29 -8.12 -0.75
C MET A 95 11.26 -7.92 -1.92
N ALA A 96 10.82 -8.22 -3.14
CA ALA A 96 11.63 -7.99 -4.34
C ALA A 96 11.94 -6.49 -4.57
N ALA A 97 11.00 -5.60 -4.24
CA ALA A 97 11.21 -4.16 -4.31
C ALA A 97 12.24 -3.68 -3.26
N GLY A 98 12.13 -4.15 -2.01
CA GLY A 98 13.07 -3.82 -0.94
C GLY A 98 14.52 -4.26 -1.22
N GLU A 99 14.71 -5.44 -1.83
CA GLU A 99 16.04 -5.93 -2.24
C GLU A 99 16.67 -5.11 -3.37
N ARG A 100 15.86 -4.53 -4.27
CA ARG A 100 16.36 -3.68 -5.37
C ARG A 100 16.83 -2.33 -4.85
N LEU A 101 16.17 -1.78 -3.84
CA LEU A 101 16.57 -0.53 -3.19
C LEU A 101 17.89 -0.71 -2.42
N GLN A 102 18.08 -1.83 -1.72
CA GLN A 102 19.33 -2.12 -1.00
C GLN A 102 20.54 -2.37 -1.91
N ARG A 103 20.34 -2.86 -3.14
CA ARG A 103 21.44 -3.08 -4.09
C ARG A 103 21.91 -1.82 -4.83
N ASN A 104 21.15 -0.72 -4.75
CA ASN A 104 21.47 0.56 -5.39
C ASN A 104 21.78 1.68 -4.37
N ALA A 105 21.90 1.35 -3.09
CA ALA A 105 22.31 2.25 -2.00
C ALA A 105 23.74 1.94 -1.57
#